data_AF-A0A9Q8PEI7-F1
#
_entry.id   AF-A0A9Q8PEI7-F1
#
_cell.length_a   1.000
_cell.length_b   1.000
_cell.length_c   1.000
_cell.angle_alpha   90.00
_cell.angle_beta   90.00
_cell.angle_gamma   90.00
#
_symmetry.space_group_name_H-M   'P 1'
#
loop_
_entity.id
_entity.type
_entity.pdbx_description
1 polymer ?
#
loop_
_entity_poly.entity_id
_entity_poly.type
_entity_poly.pdbx_seq_one_letter_code
_entity_poly.pdbx_strand_id
1 'polypeptide(L)'
;MATTNGTLPLHGKPHTSMDNSGHGPLRVPGFANVPLDYEIPSEDRFAHGHDEWYQVPGVTIRELAMVAAMNLITDKPDWHIGISDDAIVERWRVEAEAAYPRLVGDEWPREVENRLLLTQKAWEWCLKELRDKADGYEHKQFVRVLDAGSCVCKSDTIVPTSCANELKAQLAPFYDLPLGER
;
A
#
# COMPACT_ATOMS: atom_id res chain seq x y z
N MET A 1 -0.33 47.22 -19.50
CA MET A 1 -0.56 45.76 -19.58
C MET A 1 0.56 45.13 -18.77
N ALA A 2 0.38 44.86 -17.47
CA ALA A 2 -0.07 43.57 -16.92
C ALA A 2 0.81 42.43 -17.47
N THR A 3 1.72 41.85 -16.69
CA THR A 3 1.38 40.88 -15.66
C THR A 3 2.34 40.91 -14.45
N THR A 4 1.74 40.86 -13.26
CA THR A 4 2.38 40.63 -11.96
C THR A 4 2.53 39.13 -11.74
N ASN A 5 3.76 38.60 -11.70
CA ASN A 5 4.02 37.30 -11.09
C ASN A 5 4.47 37.53 -9.65
N GLY A 6 3.50 37.54 -8.74
CA GLY A 6 3.74 37.53 -7.31
C GLY A 6 4.25 36.15 -6.90
N THR A 7 5.58 36.00 -6.83
CA THR A 7 6.17 34.92 -6.05
C THR A 7 6.01 35.28 -4.58
N LEU A 8 4.97 34.73 -3.94
CA LEU A 8 4.85 34.80 -2.48
C LEU A 8 6.00 33.98 -1.88
N PRO A 9 6.84 34.55 -1.00
CA PRO A 9 7.80 33.77 -0.24
C PRO A 9 7.03 32.94 0.78
N LEU A 10 6.90 31.64 0.56
CA LEU A 10 6.33 30.68 1.52
C LEU A 10 7.36 30.36 2.60
N HIS A 11 7.79 31.33 3.41
CA HIS A 11 8.60 31.06 4.60
C HIS A 11 8.11 31.91 5.76
N GLY A 12 7.62 31.26 6.81
CA GLY A 12 7.23 31.97 8.03
C GLY A 12 6.35 31.25 9.05
N LYS A 13 6.12 29.93 8.97
CA LYS A 13 5.63 29.21 10.15
C LYS A 13 6.82 29.00 11.10
N PRO A 14 6.73 29.38 12.38
CA PRO A 14 7.81 29.12 13.33
C PRO A 14 8.13 27.62 13.35
N HIS A 15 9.41 27.29 13.18
CA HIS A 15 9.87 25.91 13.20
C HIS A 15 9.67 25.34 14.61
N THR A 16 8.70 24.45 14.76
CA THR A 16 8.45 23.79 16.04
C THR A 16 9.45 22.64 16.16
N SER A 17 10.37 22.73 17.13
CA SER A 17 11.34 21.64 17.38
C SER A 17 10.61 20.36 17.76
N MET A 18 10.73 19.33 16.91
CA MET A 18 10.19 17.99 17.16
C MET A 18 11.16 17.16 17.99
N ASP A 19 10.60 16.27 18.82
CA ASP A 19 11.37 15.31 19.63
C ASP A 19 10.59 13.98 19.71
N ASN A 20 11.20 12.95 19.11
CA ASN A 20 10.74 11.56 19.15
C ASN A 20 11.84 10.63 19.70
N SER A 21 12.72 11.16 20.56
CA SER A 21 13.82 10.38 21.16
C SER A 21 13.35 9.37 22.21
N GLY A 22 12.13 9.53 22.72
CA GLY A 22 11.60 8.73 23.84
C GLY A 22 12.14 9.15 25.21
N HIS A 23 12.95 10.21 25.30
CA HIS A 23 13.50 10.73 26.56
C HIS A 23 12.59 11.76 27.27
N GLY A 24 11.39 11.98 26.75
CA GLY A 24 10.40 12.91 27.30
C GLY A 24 9.04 12.77 26.60
N PRO A 25 8.08 13.65 26.92
CA PRO A 25 6.80 13.68 26.23
C PRO A 25 6.99 13.89 24.72
N LEU A 26 6.30 13.10 23.91
CA LEU A 26 6.31 13.18 22.45
C LEU A 26 6.02 14.62 21.97
N ARG A 27 6.92 15.18 21.17
CA ARG A 27 6.70 16.45 20.45
C ARG A 27 6.70 16.20 18.96
N VAL A 28 5.54 15.81 18.44
CA VAL A 28 5.28 15.48 17.03
C VAL A 28 3.87 15.95 16.67
N PRO A 29 3.51 16.11 15.38
CA PRO A 29 2.15 16.46 14.95
C PRO A 29 1.06 15.63 15.66
N GLY A 30 0.05 16.31 16.21
CA GLY A 30 -1.01 15.68 17.01
C GLY A 30 -0.72 15.55 18.51
N PHE A 31 0.51 15.84 18.96
CA PHE A 31 0.92 15.80 20.36
C PHE A 31 1.58 17.12 20.79
N ALA A 32 1.61 17.39 22.10
CA ALA A 32 2.31 18.53 22.70
C ALA A 32 2.05 19.90 22.03
N ASN A 33 0.79 20.15 21.64
CA ASN A 33 0.31 21.34 20.92
C ASN A 33 0.94 21.57 19.54
N VAL A 34 1.52 20.54 18.92
CA VAL A 34 1.88 20.56 17.50
C VAL A 34 0.61 20.24 16.70
N PRO A 35 0.18 21.10 15.76
CA PRO A 35 -0.96 20.83 14.90
C PRO A 35 -0.80 19.49 14.17
N LEU A 36 -1.91 18.76 13.97
CA LEU A 36 -1.89 17.47 13.29
C LEU A 36 -1.41 17.61 11.84
N ASP A 37 -1.78 18.70 11.19
CA ASP A 37 -1.39 19.10 9.83
C ASP A 37 -0.06 19.87 9.77
N TYR A 38 0.72 19.86 10.86
CA TYR A 38 2.03 20.48 10.85
C TYR A 38 3.01 19.67 10.01
N GLU A 39 3.48 20.27 8.94
CA GLU A 39 4.47 19.69 8.04
C GLU A 39 5.79 20.48 8.06
N ILE A 40 6.89 19.74 8.06
CA ILE A 40 8.24 20.24 7.83
C ILE A 40 8.45 20.36 6.30
N PRO A 41 9.28 21.30 5.81
CA PRO A 41 9.63 21.39 4.38
C PRO A 41 10.05 20.04 3.80
N SER A 42 9.71 19.79 2.52
CA SER A 42 9.92 18.49 1.86
C SER A 42 11.39 18.04 1.84
N GLU A 43 12.33 18.99 1.85
CA GLU A 43 13.77 18.75 1.97
C GLU A 43 14.23 18.20 3.33
N ASP A 44 13.46 18.47 4.39
CA ASP A 44 13.82 18.18 5.79
C ASP A 44 12.93 17.09 6.41
N ARG A 45 11.97 16.52 5.64
CA ARG A 45 11.07 15.44 6.08
C ARG A 45 11.27 14.15 5.30
N PHE A 46 10.83 13.04 5.89
CA PHE A 46 10.66 11.80 5.13
C PHE A 46 9.46 11.92 4.19
N ALA A 47 9.62 11.41 2.96
CA ALA A 47 8.51 11.27 2.03
C ALA A 47 7.37 10.44 2.66
N HIS A 48 6.13 10.90 2.49
CA HIS A 48 4.95 10.19 2.98
C HIS A 48 3.80 10.19 1.98
N GLY A 49 2.89 9.23 2.14
CA GLY A 49 1.79 8.98 1.20
C GLY A 49 0.57 9.90 1.33
N HIS A 50 0.58 10.91 2.20
CA HIS A 50 -0.61 11.75 2.44
C HIS A 50 -0.93 12.70 1.26
N ASP A 51 0.04 13.48 0.79
CA ASP A 51 -0.21 14.53 -0.23
C ASP A 51 0.83 14.62 -1.36
N GLU A 52 2.09 14.23 -1.12
CA GLU A 52 3.19 14.51 -2.06
C GLU A 52 3.67 13.30 -2.85
N TRP A 53 3.29 12.08 -2.44
CA TRP A 53 3.77 10.89 -3.13
C TRP A 53 2.95 10.61 -4.38
N TYR A 54 3.62 10.63 -5.53
CA TYR A 54 3.10 10.07 -6.77
C TYR A 54 4.24 9.40 -7.51
N GLN A 55 3.95 8.26 -8.12
CA GLN A 55 4.93 7.54 -8.91
C GLN A 55 5.04 8.15 -10.30
N VAL A 56 6.27 8.47 -10.74
CA VAL A 56 6.56 8.90 -12.11
C VAL A 56 7.65 8.00 -12.72
N PRO A 57 7.38 7.34 -13.86
CA PRO A 57 6.09 7.25 -14.54
C PRO A 57 5.06 6.47 -13.70
N GLY A 58 3.78 6.85 -13.86
CA GLY A 58 2.69 6.16 -13.16
C GLY A 58 2.55 4.70 -13.60
N VAL A 59 2.07 3.86 -12.68
CA VAL A 59 1.78 2.44 -12.95
C VAL A 59 0.71 2.36 -14.04
N THR A 60 0.99 1.61 -15.11
CA THR A 60 0.00 1.36 -16.15
C THR A 60 -1.13 0.50 -15.61
N ILE A 61 -2.30 0.61 -16.23
CA ILE A 61 -3.47 -0.21 -15.93
C ILE A 61 -3.13 -1.72 -15.92
N ARG A 62 -2.29 -2.17 -16.85
CA ARG A 62 -1.89 -3.58 -16.95
C ARG A 62 -0.97 -3.98 -15.80
N GLU A 63 0.01 -3.15 -15.46
CA GLU A 63 0.89 -3.40 -14.31
C GLU A 63 0.08 -3.42 -13.02
N LEU A 64 -0.89 -2.51 -12.84
CA LEU A 64 -1.80 -2.52 -11.70
C LEU A 64 -2.58 -3.83 -11.61
N ALA A 65 -3.06 -4.36 -12.75
CA ALA A 65 -3.72 -5.66 -12.81
C ALA A 65 -2.83 -6.83 -12.41
N MET A 66 -1.59 -6.84 -12.93
CA MET A 66 -0.59 -7.85 -12.59
C MET A 66 -0.28 -7.85 -11.09
N VAL A 67 -0.03 -6.65 -10.54
CA VAL A 67 0.30 -6.45 -9.14
C VAL A 67 -0.87 -6.81 -8.22
N ALA A 68 -2.11 -6.44 -8.59
CA ALA A 68 -3.31 -6.80 -7.84
C ALA A 68 -3.57 -8.31 -7.84
N ALA A 69 -3.34 -9.00 -8.96
CA ALA A 69 -3.45 -10.46 -9.05
C ALA A 69 -2.44 -11.15 -8.14
N MET A 70 -1.18 -10.72 -8.16
CA MET A 70 -0.16 -11.26 -7.25
C MET A 70 -0.53 -10.99 -5.79
N ASN A 71 -1.02 -9.79 -5.46
CA ASN A 71 -1.48 -9.46 -4.12
C ASN A 71 -2.58 -10.41 -3.64
N LEU A 72 -3.60 -10.67 -4.47
CA LEU A 72 -4.69 -11.60 -4.18
C LEU A 72 -4.20 -13.04 -3.96
N ILE A 73 -3.26 -13.50 -4.80
CA ILE A 73 -2.73 -14.87 -4.68
C ILE A 73 -1.92 -15.03 -3.40
N THR A 74 -1.10 -14.03 -3.04
CA THR A 74 -0.30 -14.07 -1.81
C THR A 74 -1.12 -13.98 -0.52
N ASP A 75 -2.41 -13.62 -0.58
CA ASP A 75 -3.33 -13.68 0.58
C ASP A 75 -3.87 -15.09 0.84
N LYS A 76 -3.64 -16.03 -0.08
CA LYS A 76 -4.12 -17.41 0.08
C LYS A 76 -3.23 -18.16 1.07
N PRO A 77 -3.81 -19.04 1.91
CA PRO A 77 -3.02 -19.93 2.75
C PRO A 77 -2.12 -20.80 1.86
N ASP A 78 -0.90 -21.03 2.32
CA ASP A 78 0.10 -21.88 1.66
C ASP A 78 0.33 -21.55 0.17
N TRP A 79 0.13 -20.27 -0.23
CA TRP A 79 0.28 -19.85 -1.63
C TRP A 79 1.65 -20.23 -2.22
N HIS A 80 2.71 -20.13 -1.39
CA HIS A 80 4.09 -20.43 -1.74
C HIS A 80 4.33 -21.92 -2.04
N ILE A 81 3.47 -22.81 -1.53
CA ILE A 81 3.47 -24.25 -1.86
C ILE A 81 2.58 -24.49 -3.09
N GLY A 82 1.39 -23.90 -3.10
CA GLY A 82 0.41 -24.11 -4.16
C GLY A 82 0.84 -23.58 -5.54
N ILE A 83 1.78 -22.63 -5.59
CA ILE A 83 2.28 -22.04 -6.86
C ILE A 83 3.03 -23.04 -7.76
N SER A 84 3.46 -24.17 -7.21
CA SER A 84 4.11 -25.26 -7.95
C SER A 84 3.11 -26.20 -8.64
N ASP A 85 1.82 -26.16 -8.28
CA ASP A 85 0.78 -26.98 -8.89
C ASP A 85 0.05 -26.19 -9.98
N ASP A 86 0.28 -26.54 -11.24
CA ASP A 86 -0.30 -25.86 -12.39
C ASP A 86 -1.84 -25.89 -12.41
N ALA A 87 -2.49 -26.92 -11.84
CA ALA A 87 -3.94 -26.99 -11.75
C ALA A 87 -4.49 -26.05 -10.67
N ILE A 88 -3.77 -25.83 -9.56
CA ILE A 88 -4.08 -24.81 -8.56
C ILE A 88 -3.91 -23.41 -9.17
N VAL A 89 -2.77 -23.17 -9.82
CA VAL A 89 -2.41 -21.91 -10.45
C VAL A 89 -3.45 -21.48 -11.48
N GLU A 90 -3.94 -22.40 -12.32
CA GLU A 90 -4.96 -22.08 -13.31
C GLU A 90 -6.30 -21.68 -12.66
N ARG A 91 -6.68 -22.29 -11.53
CA ARG A 91 -7.87 -21.84 -10.79
C ARG A 91 -7.69 -20.43 -10.23
N TRP A 92 -6.52 -20.13 -9.67
CA TRP A 92 -6.22 -18.80 -9.14
C TRP A 92 -6.17 -17.73 -10.24
N ARG A 93 -5.74 -18.10 -11.45
CA ARG A 93 -5.83 -17.21 -12.61
C ARG A 93 -7.27 -16.78 -12.87
N VAL A 94 -8.18 -17.75 -12.98
CA VAL A 94 -9.60 -17.50 -13.23
C VAL A 94 -10.20 -16.64 -12.12
N GLU A 95 -9.85 -16.91 -10.87
CA GLU A 95 -10.26 -16.08 -9.73
C GLU A 95 -9.73 -14.64 -9.82
N ALA A 96 -8.46 -14.45 -10.18
CA ALA A 96 -7.85 -13.12 -10.33
C ALA A 96 -8.48 -12.32 -11.48
N GLU A 97 -8.76 -12.98 -12.62
CA GLU A 97 -9.47 -12.39 -13.76
C GLU A 97 -10.89 -11.95 -13.34
N ALA A 98 -11.60 -12.76 -12.57
CA ALA A 98 -12.96 -12.46 -12.09
C ALA A 98 -12.99 -11.38 -10.99
N ALA A 99 -11.95 -11.30 -10.15
CA ALA A 99 -11.85 -10.31 -9.09
C ALA A 99 -11.48 -8.92 -9.62
N TYR A 100 -10.89 -8.83 -10.81
CA TYR A 100 -10.30 -7.59 -11.32
C TYR A 100 -11.24 -6.38 -11.32
N PRO A 101 -12.52 -6.46 -11.78
CA PRO A 101 -13.43 -5.33 -11.72
C PRO A 101 -13.61 -4.73 -10.32
N ARG A 102 -13.47 -5.54 -9.27
CA ARG A 102 -13.55 -5.10 -7.86
C ARG A 102 -12.23 -4.52 -7.34
N LEU A 103 -11.10 -4.91 -7.92
CA LEU A 103 -9.76 -4.51 -7.46
C LEU A 103 -9.37 -3.10 -7.94
N VAL A 104 -10.01 -2.58 -9.00
CA VAL A 104 -9.74 -1.25 -9.58
C VAL A 104 -10.78 -0.18 -9.22
N GLY A 105 -11.82 -0.52 -8.46
CA GLY A 105 -12.82 0.43 -7.93
C GLY A 105 -13.86 0.92 -8.94
N ASP A 106 -14.91 1.58 -8.44
CA ASP A 106 -16.08 2.02 -9.22
C ASP A 106 -15.81 3.23 -10.15
N GLU A 107 -14.69 3.94 -9.96
CA GLU A 107 -14.30 5.12 -10.74
C GLU A 107 -13.65 4.78 -12.09
N TRP A 108 -13.70 3.52 -12.49
CA TRP A 108 -13.00 3.04 -13.67
C TRP A 108 -13.70 3.42 -14.97
N PRO A 109 -12.98 3.90 -16.02
CA PRO A 109 -13.57 4.16 -17.32
C PRO A 109 -14.18 2.87 -17.90
N ARG A 110 -15.49 2.90 -18.18
CA ARG A 110 -16.24 1.80 -18.84
C ARG A 110 -15.58 1.27 -20.12
N GLU A 111 -14.76 2.09 -20.78
CA GLU A 111 -14.00 1.75 -22.00
C GLU A 111 -12.92 0.67 -21.79
N VAL A 112 -12.57 0.37 -20.54
CA VAL A 112 -11.56 -0.63 -20.15
C VAL A 112 -12.20 -1.91 -19.59
N GLU A 113 -13.49 -1.88 -19.25
CA GLU A 113 -14.26 -2.99 -18.67
C GLU A 113 -14.23 -4.26 -19.56
N ASN A 114 -14.11 -4.07 -20.88
CA ASN A 114 -14.03 -5.16 -21.86
C ASN A 114 -12.59 -5.55 -22.27
N ARG A 115 -11.54 -5.01 -21.64
CA ARG A 115 -10.16 -5.34 -21.97
C ARG A 115 -9.64 -6.45 -21.07
N LEU A 116 -9.15 -7.53 -21.67
CA LEU A 116 -8.37 -8.54 -20.95
C LEU A 116 -7.01 -7.95 -20.56
N LEU A 117 -6.88 -7.51 -19.31
CA LEU A 117 -5.65 -6.89 -18.80
C LEU A 117 -4.64 -7.93 -18.34
N LEU A 118 -5.11 -9.00 -17.69
CA LEU A 118 -4.36 -10.24 -17.47
C LEU A 118 -4.34 -11.09 -18.75
N THR A 119 -3.68 -10.56 -19.78
CA THR A 119 -3.36 -11.36 -20.97
C THR A 119 -2.52 -12.57 -20.57
N GLN A 120 -2.52 -13.62 -21.40
CA GLN A 120 -1.68 -14.81 -21.20
C GLN A 120 -0.22 -14.46 -20.85
N LYS A 121 0.40 -13.53 -21.60
CA LYS A 121 1.78 -13.11 -21.34
C LYS A 121 1.94 -12.37 -20.01
N ALA A 122 0.98 -11.53 -19.64
CA ALA A 122 1.01 -10.83 -18.36
C ALA A 122 0.90 -11.83 -17.20
N TRP A 123 0.04 -12.83 -17.35
CA TRP A 123 -0.10 -13.93 -16.39
C TRP A 123 1.18 -14.76 -16.26
N GLU A 124 1.82 -15.13 -17.38
CA GLU A 124 3.09 -15.86 -17.37
C GLU A 124 4.18 -15.12 -16.59
N TRP A 125 4.23 -13.79 -16.72
CA TRP A 125 5.12 -12.94 -15.91
C TRP A 125 4.74 -12.95 -14.43
N CYS A 126 3.46 -12.78 -14.09
CA CYS A 126 3.00 -12.87 -12.69
C CYS A 126 3.35 -14.21 -12.07
N LEU A 127 3.14 -15.31 -12.79
CA LEU A 127 3.44 -16.65 -12.33
C LEU A 127 4.94 -16.85 -12.08
N LYS A 128 5.78 -16.35 -13.00
CA LYS A 128 7.23 -16.39 -12.83
C LYS A 128 7.66 -15.60 -11.58
N GLU A 129 7.15 -14.38 -11.42
CA GLU A 129 7.46 -13.56 -10.25
C GLU A 129 6.96 -14.20 -8.94
N LEU A 130 5.77 -14.79 -8.93
CA LEU A 130 5.23 -15.50 -7.77
C LEU A 130 6.07 -16.71 -7.40
N ARG A 131 6.58 -17.47 -8.37
CA ARG A 131 7.50 -18.59 -8.12
C ARG A 131 8.83 -18.11 -7.53
N ASP A 132 9.42 -17.06 -8.11
CA ASP A 132 10.64 -16.44 -7.55
C ASP A 132 10.42 -15.92 -6.12
N LYS A 133 9.23 -15.37 -5.83
CA LYS A 133 8.85 -14.91 -4.49
C LYS A 133 8.63 -16.08 -3.52
N ALA A 134 8.05 -17.19 -3.97
CA ALA A 134 7.82 -18.37 -3.16
C ALA A 134 9.15 -19.00 -2.70
N ASP A 135 10.13 -19.10 -3.61
CA ASP A 135 11.48 -19.55 -3.29
C ASP A 135 12.13 -18.66 -2.21
N GLY A 136 11.93 -17.34 -2.33
CA GLY A 136 12.39 -16.39 -1.31
C GLY A 136 11.62 -16.47 0.01
N TYR A 137 10.35 -16.85 -0.02
CA TYR A 137 9.46 -16.88 1.14
C TYR A 137 9.87 -17.96 2.14
N GLU A 138 10.32 -19.13 1.66
CA GLU A 138 10.78 -20.25 2.51
C GLU A 138 11.81 -19.77 3.55
N HIS A 139 12.76 -18.95 3.12
CA HIS A 139 13.80 -18.42 4.00
C HIS A 139 13.42 -17.12 4.71
N LYS A 140 12.66 -16.23 4.05
CA LYS A 140 12.38 -14.88 4.56
C LYS A 140 11.17 -14.82 5.48
N GLN A 141 10.20 -15.70 5.30
CA GLN A 141 8.91 -15.68 6.01
C GLN A 141 8.11 -14.37 5.84
N PHE A 142 8.41 -13.63 4.77
CA PHE A 142 7.64 -12.48 4.31
C PHE A 142 7.70 -12.39 2.79
N VAL A 143 6.68 -11.78 2.19
CA VAL A 143 6.59 -11.55 0.75
C VAL A 143 6.37 -10.07 0.47
N ARG A 144 7.04 -9.56 -0.58
CA ARG A 144 6.77 -8.22 -1.11
C ARG A 144 5.66 -8.28 -2.14
N VAL A 145 4.68 -7.42 -1.97
CA VAL A 145 3.51 -7.26 -2.84
C VAL A 145 3.32 -5.78 -3.12
N LEU A 146 2.42 -5.46 -4.05
CA LEU A 146 2.23 -4.07 -4.49
C LEU A 146 3.55 -3.43 -4.95
N ASP A 147 4.45 -4.25 -5.52
CA ASP A 147 5.84 -3.89 -5.83
C ASP A 147 5.89 -3.03 -7.11
N ALA A 148 5.81 -1.71 -6.92
CA ALA A 148 5.89 -0.69 -7.96
C ALA A 148 6.90 0.40 -7.54
N GLY A 149 6.50 1.67 -7.49
CA GLY A 149 7.31 2.77 -6.96
C GLY A 149 7.42 2.78 -5.42
N SER A 150 6.60 1.97 -4.76
CA SER A 150 6.67 1.61 -3.35
C SER A 150 6.28 0.13 -3.26
N CYS A 151 6.55 -0.54 -2.13
CA CYS A 151 6.18 -1.94 -1.93
C CYS A 151 5.62 -2.15 -0.53
N VAL A 152 4.75 -3.15 -0.39
CA VAL A 152 4.20 -3.60 0.89
C VAL A 152 4.75 -4.98 1.21
N CYS A 153 5.21 -5.19 2.45
CA CYS A 153 5.63 -6.49 2.93
C CYS A 153 4.50 -7.14 3.72
N LYS A 154 4.13 -8.37 3.38
CA LYS A 154 3.21 -9.23 4.14
C LYS A 154 3.99 -10.31 4.87
N SER A 155 3.68 -10.51 6.15
CA SER A 155 4.22 -11.60 6.96
C SER A 155 3.25 -11.94 8.08
N ASP A 156 3.01 -13.23 8.27
CA ASP A 156 2.21 -13.75 9.39
C ASP A 156 3.03 -13.98 10.66
N THR A 157 4.36 -13.87 10.57
CA THR A 157 5.30 -14.29 11.63
C THR A 157 6.13 -13.16 12.21
N ILE A 158 6.37 -12.08 11.46
CA ILE A 158 7.18 -10.93 11.92
C ILE A 158 6.55 -10.24 13.14
N VAL A 159 5.22 -10.13 13.17
CA VAL A 159 4.50 -9.50 14.27
C VAL A 159 3.92 -10.59 15.17
N PRO A 160 4.29 -10.65 16.47
CA PRO A 160 3.72 -11.61 17.40
C PRO A 160 2.20 -11.49 17.48
N THR A 161 1.49 -12.62 17.50
CA THR A 161 0.03 -12.65 17.60
C THR A 161 -0.48 -11.91 18.84
N SER A 162 0.29 -11.90 19.93
CA SER A 162 -0.03 -11.13 21.14
C SER A 162 -0.13 -9.62 20.88
N CYS A 163 0.80 -9.05 20.11
CA CYS A 163 0.80 -7.63 19.75
C CYS A 163 -0.42 -7.29 18.87
N ALA A 164 -0.71 -8.13 17.87
CA ALA A 164 -1.90 -7.96 17.03
C ALA A 164 -3.20 -8.04 17.85
N ASN A 165 -3.29 -8.95 18.82
CA ASN A 165 -4.44 -9.08 19.71
C ASN A 165 -4.59 -7.89 20.66
N GLU A 166 -3.48 -7.39 21.20
CA GLU A 166 -3.48 -6.18 22.04
C GLU A 166 -3.96 -4.96 21.26
N LEU A 167 -3.45 -4.75 20.04
CA LEU A 167 -3.89 -3.68 19.16
C LEU A 167 -5.40 -3.77 18.88
N LYS A 168 -5.89 -4.97 18.54
CA LYS A 168 -7.33 -5.20 18.33
C LYS A 168 -8.15 -4.88 19.58
N ALA A 169 -7.68 -5.26 20.76
CA ALA A 169 -8.37 -4.98 22.03
C ALA A 169 -8.42 -3.49 22.33
N GLN A 170 -7.33 -2.75 22.09
CA GLN A 170 -7.30 -1.30 22.28
C GLN A 170 -8.14 -0.54 21.25
N LEU A 171 -8.23 -1.05 20.02
CA LEU A 171 -9.05 -0.44 18.97
C LEU A 171 -10.52 -0.84 19.02
N ALA A 172 -10.89 -1.92 19.71
CA ALA A 172 -12.27 -2.42 19.79
C ALA A 172 -13.31 -1.32 20.13
N PRO A 173 -13.09 -0.41 21.11
CA PRO A 173 -14.04 0.65 21.42
C PRO A 173 -14.33 1.59 20.25
N PHE A 174 -13.39 1.76 19.32
CA PHE A 174 -13.56 2.63 18.15
C PHE A 174 -14.32 1.94 17.00
N TYR A 175 -14.31 0.61 16.96
CA TYR A 175 -15.08 -0.16 15.96
C TYR A 175 -16.57 -0.27 16.31
N ASP A 176 -16.92 -0.12 17.58
CA ASP A 176 -18.32 -0.16 18.04
C ASP A 176 -19.05 1.19 17.90
N LEU A 177 -18.34 2.26 17.51
CA LEU A 177 -18.94 3.56 17.23
C LEU A 177 -19.65 3.55 15.86
N PRO A 178 -20.88 4.07 15.75
CA PRO A 178 -21.55 4.28 14.48
C PRO A 178 -20.67 5.12 13.55
N LEU A 179 -20.69 4.85 12.24
CA LEU A 179 -19.86 5.52 11.22
C LEU A 179 -19.94 7.06 11.22
N GLY A 180 -20.97 7.66 11.83
CA GLY A 180 -21.13 9.12 11.95
C GLY A 180 -20.56 9.75 13.23
N GLU A 181 -20.03 8.96 14.16
CA GLU A 181 -19.46 9.42 15.44
C GLU A 181 -17.97 9.02 15.59
N ARG A 182 -17.33 8.56 14.51
CA ARG A 182 -15.90 8.26 14.43
C ARG A 182 -15.09 9.47 13.97
#